data_AF-H1LXR0-F1
#
_entry.id   AF-H1LXR0-F1
#
_cell.length_a   1.000
_cell.length_b   1.000
_cell.length_c   1.000
_cell.angle_alpha   90.00
_cell.angle_beta   90.00
_cell.angle_gamma   90.00
#
_symmetry.space_group_name_H-M   'P 1'
#
loop_
_entity.id
_entity.type
_entity.pdbx_description
1 polymer ?
#
loop_
_entity_poly.entity_id
_entity_poly.type
_entity_poly.pdbx_seq_one_letter_code
_entity_poly.pdbx_strand_id
1 'polypeptide(L)'
;EYVYRRKDAGAVRVNHIEVGTGEVLHSPSVLDGSRKLGLAYTTNSENINFYDLVSVPANANGIFTVGEQVVNYEYVRKDAGDVVVRHLSK
;
A
#
# COMPACT_ATOMS: atom_id res chain seq x y z
N GLU A 1 38.64 17.05 -8.83
CA GLU A 1 37.31 16.77 -9.41
C GLU A 1 36.34 16.58 -8.26
N TYR A 2 35.20 17.29 -8.27
CA TYR A 2 34.18 17.15 -7.23
C TYR A 2 33.00 16.36 -7.80
N VAL A 3 32.75 15.18 -7.26
CA VAL A 3 31.58 14.37 -7.64
C VAL A 3 30.47 14.65 -6.63
N TYR A 4 29.43 15.36 -7.05
CA TYR A 4 28.22 15.52 -6.25
C TYR A 4 27.36 14.26 -6.36
N ARG A 5 27.02 13.67 -5.21
CA ARG A 5 26.06 12.57 -5.10
C ARG A 5 24.96 12.94 -4.13
N ARG A 6 23.70 12.64 -4.49
CA ARG A 6 22.56 12.80 -3.57
C ARG A 6 22.73 11.89 -2.35
N LYS A 7 22.26 12.37 -1.21
CA LYS A 7 22.18 11.59 0.03
C LYS A 7 21.09 10.52 -0.07
N ASP A 8 21.25 9.47 0.71
CA ASP A 8 20.25 8.43 0.86
C ASP A 8 19.07 8.91 1.71
N ALA A 9 17.90 8.35 1.42
CA ALA A 9 16.67 8.50 2.16
C ALA A 9 16.29 7.17 2.82
N GLY A 10 15.33 7.21 3.75
CA GLY A 10 14.64 6.02 4.17
C GLY A 10 13.80 5.44 3.02
N ALA A 11 13.56 4.13 3.06
CA ALA A 11 12.69 3.47 2.10
C ALA A 11 11.22 3.89 2.31
N VAL A 12 10.40 3.72 1.26
CA VAL A 12 8.95 3.83 1.39
C VAL A 12 8.35 2.43 1.29
N ARG A 13 7.74 1.95 2.38
CA ARG A 13 7.04 0.68 2.42
C ARG A 13 5.55 0.88 2.16
N VAL A 14 5.01 0.15 1.20
CA VAL A 14 3.59 0.22 0.83
C VAL A 14 2.91 -1.05 1.31
N ASN A 15 1.87 -0.90 2.11
CA ASN A 15 1.03 -2.01 2.57
C ASN A 15 -0.39 -1.84 2.02
N HIS A 16 -1.04 -2.98 1.79
CA HIS A 16 -2.44 -3.07 1.43
C HIS A 16 -3.13 -3.87 2.53
N ILE A 17 -3.97 -3.20 3.33
CA ILE A 17 -4.51 -3.76 4.56
C ILE A 17 -6.04 -3.74 4.60
N GLU A 18 -6.64 -4.70 5.30
CA GLU A 18 -8.06 -4.66 5.60
C GLU A 18 -8.36 -3.61 6.70
N VAL A 19 -9.41 -2.81 6.47
CA VAL A 19 -9.87 -1.80 7.43
C VAL A 19 -10.31 -2.44 8.73
N GLY A 20 -9.86 -1.90 9.86
CA GLY A 20 -10.21 -2.35 11.20
C GLY A 20 -9.36 -3.51 11.74
N THR A 21 -9.02 -4.51 10.92
CA THR A 21 -8.16 -5.64 11.35
C THR A 21 -6.67 -5.35 11.12
N GLY A 22 -6.34 -4.58 10.09
CA GLY A 22 -4.95 -4.34 9.67
C GLY A 22 -4.29 -5.56 9.02
N GLU A 23 -5.06 -6.59 8.65
CA GLU A 23 -4.54 -7.77 7.96
C GLU A 23 -3.93 -7.38 6.61
N VAL A 24 -2.75 -7.89 6.29
CA VAL A 24 -2.07 -7.62 5.02
C VAL A 24 -2.69 -8.49 3.93
N LEU A 25 -3.37 -7.83 2.98
CA LEU A 25 -4.12 -8.49 1.90
C LEU A 25 -3.29 -8.75 0.64
N HIS A 26 -2.15 -8.08 0.51
CA HIS A 26 -1.23 -8.24 -0.61
C HIS A 26 0.22 -8.04 -0.15
N SER A 27 1.17 -8.72 -0.79
CA SER A 27 2.60 -8.56 -0.52
C SER A 27 3.00 -7.07 -0.50
N PRO A 28 3.65 -6.59 0.58
CA PRO A 28 4.13 -5.22 0.64
C PRO A 28 5.17 -4.94 -0.46
N SER A 29 5.16 -3.71 -0.98
CA SER A 29 6.20 -3.24 -1.91
C SER A 29 7.10 -2.22 -1.23
N VAL A 30 8.32 -2.08 -1.75
CA VAL A 30 9.33 -1.17 -1.19
C VAL A 30 9.91 -0.31 -2.30
N LEU A 31 9.82 1.01 -2.14
CA LEU A 31 10.58 1.95 -2.95
C LEU A 31 11.92 2.22 -2.26
N ASP A 32 13.00 1.84 -2.92
CA ASP A 32 14.36 2.09 -2.44
C ASP A 32 14.64 3.60 -2.34
N GLY A 33 15.13 4.02 -1.17
CA GLY A 33 15.50 5.40 -0.83
C GLY A 33 16.94 5.76 -1.22
N SER A 34 17.74 4.83 -1.73
CA SER A 34 19.13 5.06 -2.08
C SER A 34 19.28 6.23 -3.06
N ARG A 35 20.03 7.25 -2.65
CA ARG A 35 20.28 8.50 -3.39
C ARG A 35 19.01 9.30 -3.76
N LYS A 36 17.90 9.09 -3.05
CA LYS A 36 16.62 9.73 -3.33
C LYS A 36 16.20 10.82 -2.36
N LEU A 37 17.04 11.21 -1.38
CA LEU A 37 16.65 12.26 -0.43
C LEU A 37 16.17 13.53 -1.13
N GLY A 38 14.97 13.98 -0.77
CA GLY A 38 14.32 15.16 -1.34
C GLY A 38 13.71 14.95 -2.73
N LEU A 39 13.72 13.73 -3.30
CA LEU A 39 12.99 13.41 -4.53
C LEU A 39 11.55 13.04 -4.23
N ALA A 40 10.66 13.29 -5.20
CA ALA A 40 9.28 12.85 -5.13
C ALA A 40 9.17 11.32 -5.28
N TYR A 41 8.15 10.76 -4.64
CA TYR A 41 7.69 9.40 -4.87
C TYR A 41 6.18 9.38 -5.06
N THR A 42 5.72 8.36 -5.78
CA THR A 42 4.31 8.05 -5.99
C THR A 42 4.14 6.55 -5.80
N THR A 43 3.09 6.17 -5.09
CA THR A 43 2.64 4.80 -4.92
C THR A 43 1.24 4.65 -5.49
N ASN A 44 0.85 3.41 -5.80
CA ASN A 44 -0.49 3.09 -6.27
C ASN A 44 -1.10 2.00 -5.39
N SER A 45 -2.42 2.00 -5.32
CA SER A 45 -3.18 0.87 -4.78
C SER A 45 -3.13 -0.32 -5.75
N GLU A 46 -3.30 -1.52 -5.22
CA GLU A 46 -3.49 -2.73 -6.00
C GLU A 46 -4.99 -3.09 -6.15
N ASN A 47 -5.30 -3.84 -7.21
CA ASN A 47 -6.60 -4.50 -7.36
C ASN A 47 -6.55 -5.85 -6.66
N ILE A 48 -7.31 -5.98 -5.57
CA ILE A 48 -7.33 -7.18 -4.74
C ILE A 48 -8.70 -7.86 -4.90
N ASN A 49 -8.68 -9.13 -5.30
CA ASN A 49 -9.91 -9.92 -5.47
C ASN A 49 -10.71 -9.97 -4.17
N PHE A 50 -12.04 -9.83 -4.28
CA PHE A 50 -12.98 -9.83 -3.15
C PHE A 50 -12.83 -8.66 -2.16
N TYR A 51 -12.09 -7.61 -2.52
CA TYR A 51 -11.98 -6.40 -1.71
C TYR A 51 -12.24 -5.15 -2.57
N ASP A 52 -12.75 -4.10 -1.94
CA ASP A 52 -12.87 -2.74 -2.50
C ASP A 52 -11.93 -1.80 -1.76
N LEU A 53 -11.26 -0.91 -2.50
CA LEU A 53 -10.43 0.14 -1.93
C LEU A 53 -11.32 1.21 -1.30
N VAL A 54 -11.13 1.48 -0.01
CA VAL A 54 -11.95 2.45 0.74
C VAL A 54 -11.16 3.66 1.21
N SER A 55 -9.83 3.56 1.31
CA SER A 55 -8.97 4.67 1.74
C SER A 55 -7.66 4.72 0.97
N VAL A 56 -7.37 5.90 0.39
CA VAL A 56 -6.07 6.25 -0.17
C VAL A 56 -5.36 7.15 0.83
N PRO A 57 -4.14 6.79 1.29
CA PRO A 57 -3.45 7.58 2.29
C PRO A 57 -2.93 8.89 1.70
N ALA A 58 -2.95 9.96 2.50
CA ALA A 58 -2.51 11.29 2.06
C ALA A 58 -1.03 11.34 1.61
N ASN A 59 -0.20 10.42 2.12
CA ASN A 59 1.22 10.29 1.76
C ASN A 59 1.48 9.31 0.60
N ALA A 60 0.47 8.89 -0.17
CA ALA A 60 0.65 8.11 -1.40
C ALA A 60 1.50 8.85 -2.45
N ASN A 61 1.48 10.18 -2.41
CA ASN A 61 2.41 11.05 -3.12
C ASN A 61 3.17 11.88 -2.09
N GLY A 62 4.49 11.90 -2.16
CA GLY A 62 5.28 12.58 -1.16
C GLY A 62 6.73 12.78 -1.59
N ILE A 63 7.56 13.16 -0.62
CA ILE A 63 9.00 13.35 -0.80
C ILE A 63 9.73 12.32 0.06
N PHE A 64 10.79 11.73 -0.47
CA PHE A 64 11.70 10.89 0.29
C PHE A 64 12.37 11.68 1.42
N THR A 65 12.15 11.26 2.66
CA THR A 65 12.80 11.82 3.85
C THR A 65 13.88 10.88 4.38
N VAL A 66 14.64 11.31 5.39
CA VAL A 66 15.72 10.48 5.97
C VAL A 66 15.13 9.26 6.70
N GLY A 67 13.93 9.38 7.25
CA GLY A 67 13.24 8.29 7.93
C GLY A 67 12.53 7.36 6.96
N GLU A 68 12.32 6.11 7.38
CA GLU A 68 11.41 5.20 6.68
C GLU A 68 9.99 5.76 6.70
N GLN A 69 9.28 5.61 5.59
CA GLN A 69 7.92 6.08 5.43
C GLN A 69 7.03 4.89 5.10
N VAL A 70 5.84 4.87 5.69
CA VAL A 70 4.86 3.80 5.49
C VAL A 70 3.61 4.37 4.84
N VAL A 71 3.18 3.74 3.76
CA VAL A 71 1.98 4.07 3.00
C VAL A 71 1.01 2.91 3.12
N ASN A 72 -0.17 3.15 3.70
CA ASN A 72 -1.19 2.12 3.90
C ASN A 72 -2.42 2.43 3.06
N TYR A 73 -2.71 1.56 2.09
CA TYR A 73 -4.01 1.54 1.42
C TYR A 73 -4.95 0.64 2.19
N GLU A 74 -6.16 1.13 2.47
CA GLU A 74 -7.15 0.37 3.25
C GLU A 74 -8.28 -0.12 2.37
N TYR A 75 -8.68 -1.37 2.61
CA TYR A 75 -9.66 -2.10 1.82
C TYR A 75 -10.75 -2.67 2.72
N VAL A 76 -11.95 -2.81 2.18
CA VAL A 76 -13.06 -3.54 2.81
C VAL A 76 -13.38 -4.79 1.99
N ARG A 77 -13.72 -5.89 2.65
CA ARG A 77 -14.15 -7.10 1.96
C ARG A 77 -15.46 -6.81 1.22
N LYS A 78 -15.53 -7.22 -0.04
CA LYS A 78 -16.76 -7.20 -0.83
C LYS A 78 -17.80 -8.04 -0.14
N ASP A 79 -19.03 -7.53 -0.07
CA ASP A 79 -20.16 -8.33 0.33
C ASP A 79 -20.22 -9.56 -0.59
N ALA A 80 -20.12 -10.74 0.00
CA ALA A 80 -20.44 -11.96 -0.71
C ALA A 80 -21.94 -11.89 -0.98
N GLY A 81 -22.33 -11.54 -2.22
CA GLY A 81 -23.73 -11.61 -2.63
C GLY A 81 -24.31 -12.94 -2.16
N ASP A 82 -25.45 -12.88 -1.46
CA ASP A 82 -26.06 -13.98 -0.70
C ASP A 82 -25.77 -15.36 -1.30
N VAL A 83 -25.01 -16.19 -0.56
CA VAL A 83 -24.89 -17.61 -0.89
C VAL A 83 -26.25 -18.24 -0.59
N VAL A 84 -27.12 -18.31 -1.60
CA VAL A 84 -28.37 -19.08 -1.51
C VAL A 84 -28.02 -20.56 -1.42
N VAL A 85 -27.85 -21.08 -0.21
CA VAL A 85 -27.75 -22.52 0.03
C VAL A 85 -29.13 -23.13 -0.22
N ARG A 86 -29.37 -23.66 -1.43
CA ARG A 86 -30.50 -24.57 -1.65
C ARG A 86 -30.15 -25.94 -1.05
N HIS A 87 -30.61 -26.21 0.16
CA HIS A 87 -30.75 -27.59 0.63
C HIS A 87 -31.84 -28.26 -0.21
N LEU A 88 -31.44 -29.13 -1.14
CA LEU A 88 -32.38 -30.09 -1.74
C LEU A 88 -32.42 -31.31 -0.81
N SER A 89 -33.33 -31.31 0.16
CA SER A 89 -33.66 -32.54 0.90
C SER A 89 -34.43 -33.48 -0.04
N LYS A 90 -33.93 -34.70 -0.24
CA LYS A 90 -34.72 -35.86 -0.69
C LYS A 90 -34.60 -36.95 0.35
#